data_AF-A0A430RT42-F1
#
_entry.id   AF-A0A430RT42-F1
#
_cell.length_a   1.000
_cell.length_b   1.000
_cell.length_c   1.000
_cell.angle_alpha   90.00
_cell.angle_beta   90.00
_cell.angle_gamma   90.00
#
_symmetry.space_group_name_H-M   'P 1'
#
loop_
_entity.id
_entity.type
_entity.pdbx_description
1 polymer ?
#
loop_
_entity_poly.entity_id
_entity_poly.type
_entity_poly.pdbx_seq_one_letter_code
_entity_poly.pdbx_strand_id
1 'polypeptide(L)'
;MAGADREEVVHPGMKVAEVLARWPHLLEVLVEASPAFQKLKNPLLRRTMPALVTVAQAARIGGLEPEELVARLNRALGKEGAPPGGGGGAESLLGTPPPPWLAAPVGFHLDVRPILEAGGEPFSRILAAAREVKPGERLVLEVLFEPIPLYRVLAKQGFLAWCEKVGERHYRAHFYRQGMGGEEGLAKAPPLTEADWEEVQAEVTIEENLEPPLPMMRVLEALASLKPGEKLLVHHVRRPVHLLARLEEEGHAYALKDLGPGRVKLLIRKGG
;
A
#
# COMPACT_ATOMS: atom_id res chain seq x y z
N MET A 1 -27.58 -7.27 26.75
CA MET A 1 -27.48 -8.35 25.75
C MET A 1 -26.81 -7.76 24.51
N ALA A 2 -25.49 -7.80 24.42
CA ALA A 2 -24.75 -7.21 23.30
C ALA A 2 -23.56 -8.13 22.98
N GLY A 3 -23.76 -9.09 22.09
CA GLY A 3 -22.73 -10.09 21.81
C GLY A 3 -23.00 -11.03 20.64
N ALA A 4 -23.90 -10.69 19.70
CA ALA A 4 -24.29 -11.62 18.62
C ALA A 4 -23.85 -11.19 17.21
N ASP A 5 -23.41 -9.94 17.00
CA ASP A 5 -23.22 -9.38 15.65
C ASP A 5 -21.78 -9.43 15.10
N ARG A 6 -20.84 -10.09 15.79
CA ARG A 6 -19.41 -10.06 15.41
C ARG A 6 -18.90 -11.28 14.63
N GLU A 7 -19.70 -12.32 14.37
CA GLU A 7 -19.20 -13.60 13.80
C GLU A 7 -19.99 -14.13 12.59
N GLU A 8 -20.43 -13.28 11.66
CA GLU A 8 -21.10 -13.76 10.42
C GLU A 8 -20.18 -13.91 9.21
N VAL A 9 -18.87 -13.82 9.40
CA VAL A 9 -17.86 -13.91 8.33
C VAL A 9 -16.83 -14.97 8.66
N VAL A 10 -16.32 -15.63 7.61
CA VAL A 10 -15.21 -16.57 7.69
C VAL A 10 -13.90 -15.79 7.85
N HIS A 11 -13.09 -16.17 8.83
CA HIS A 11 -11.76 -15.60 9.04
C HIS A 11 -10.68 -16.69 8.87
N PRO A 12 -9.43 -16.30 8.53
CA PRO A 12 -8.33 -17.26 8.30
C PRO A 12 -8.02 -18.14 9.52
N GLY A 13 -8.30 -17.65 10.72
CA GLY A 13 -8.11 -18.38 11.98
C GLY A 13 -9.21 -19.37 12.34
N MET A 14 -10.38 -19.33 11.66
CA MET A 14 -11.47 -20.27 11.94
C MET A 14 -11.08 -21.69 11.57
N LYS A 15 -11.58 -22.67 12.33
CA LYS A 15 -11.35 -24.08 12.00
C LYS A 15 -12.23 -24.49 10.83
N VAL A 16 -11.71 -25.30 9.91
CA VAL A 16 -12.50 -25.80 8.77
C VAL A 16 -13.71 -26.60 9.25
N ALA A 17 -13.57 -27.39 10.32
CA ALA A 17 -14.71 -28.10 10.93
C ALA A 17 -15.81 -27.16 11.45
N GLU A 18 -15.44 -26.02 12.03
CA GLU A 18 -16.36 -25.01 12.56
C GLU A 18 -17.09 -24.29 11.43
N VAL A 19 -16.35 -23.88 10.38
CA VAL A 19 -16.91 -23.26 9.18
C VAL A 19 -17.92 -24.19 8.50
N LEU A 20 -17.61 -25.48 8.35
CA LEU A 20 -18.51 -26.46 7.73
C LEU A 20 -19.67 -26.89 8.63
N ALA A 21 -19.54 -26.77 9.96
CA ALA A 21 -20.65 -26.97 10.89
C ALA A 21 -21.65 -25.81 10.82
N ARG A 22 -21.13 -24.58 10.70
CA ARG A 22 -21.93 -23.35 10.64
C ARG A 22 -22.52 -23.09 9.25
N TRP A 23 -21.78 -23.40 8.20
CA TRP A 23 -22.17 -23.21 6.81
C TRP A 23 -21.86 -24.45 5.95
N PRO A 24 -22.72 -25.49 6.00
CA PRO A 24 -22.46 -26.76 5.30
C PRO A 24 -22.31 -26.63 3.77
N HIS A 25 -22.96 -25.63 3.17
CA HIS A 25 -22.93 -25.38 1.73
C HIS A 25 -21.55 -24.88 1.22
N LEU A 26 -20.68 -24.36 2.11
CA LEU A 26 -19.33 -23.94 1.74
C LEU A 26 -18.40 -25.11 1.37
N LEU A 27 -18.81 -26.35 1.63
CA LEU A 27 -18.05 -27.53 1.24
C LEU A 27 -17.84 -27.62 -0.28
N GLU A 28 -18.85 -27.30 -1.08
CA GLU A 28 -18.70 -27.31 -2.54
C GLU A 28 -17.73 -26.22 -3.00
N VAL A 29 -17.77 -25.05 -2.36
CA VAL A 29 -16.86 -23.93 -2.63
C VAL A 29 -15.40 -24.29 -2.33
N LEU A 30 -15.15 -25.01 -1.22
CA LEU A 30 -13.82 -25.54 -0.90
C LEU A 30 -13.37 -26.53 -1.98
N VAL A 31 -14.21 -27.48 -2.37
CA VAL A 31 -13.85 -28.52 -3.34
C VAL A 31 -13.58 -27.95 -4.74
N GLU A 32 -14.33 -26.92 -5.15
CA GLU A 32 -14.05 -26.18 -6.37
C GLU A 32 -12.78 -25.31 -6.28
N ALA A 33 -12.35 -24.93 -5.08
CA ALA A 33 -11.13 -24.15 -4.88
C ALA A 33 -9.87 -24.99 -5.03
N SER A 34 -9.88 -26.24 -4.57
CA SER A 34 -8.78 -27.17 -4.79
C SER A 34 -9.21 -28.63 -4.68
N PRO A 35 -8.71 -29.53 -5.55
CA PRO A 35 -8.90 -30.97 -5.42
C PRO A 35 -8.46 -31.53 -4.07
N ALA A 36 -7.57 -30.83 -3.35
CA ALA A 36 -7.12 -31.20 -2.01
C ALA A 36 -8.29 -31.32 -1.00
N PHE A 37 -9.39 -30.60 -1.24
CA PHE A 37 -10.57 -30.60 -0.38
C PHE A 37 -11.58 -31.71 -0.72
N GLN A 38 -11.39 -32.50 -1.79
CA GLN A 38 -12.31 -33.60 -2.14
C GLN A 38 -12.52 -34.61 -1.01
N LYS A 39 -11.47 -34.88 -0.22
CA LYS A 39 -11.52 -35.79 0.93
C LYS A 39 -12.49 -35.33 2.02
N LEU A 40 -12.84 -34.04 2.05
CA LEU A 40 -13.82 -33.47 2.99
C LEU A 40 -15.28 -33.86 2.66
N LYS A 41 -15.55 -34.36 1.44
CA LYS A 41 -16.86 -34.93 1.08
C LYS A 41 -17.18 -36.21 1.86
N ASN A 42 -16.16 -36.92 2.35
CA ASN A 42 -16.36 -38.12 3.16
C ASN A 42 -16.65 -37.76 4.63
N PRO A 43 -17.84 -38.07 5.18
CA PRO A 43 -18.24 -37.69 6.54
C PRO A 43 -17.34 -38.24 7.66
N LEU A 44 -16.65 -39.36 7.43
CA LEU A 44 -15.75 -39.98 8.41
C LEU A 44 -14.40 -39.26 8.46
N LEU A 45 -13.88 -38.82 7.31
CA LEU A 45 -12.67 -37.99 7.21
C LEU A 45 -12.92 -36.56 7.69
N ARG A 46 -14.17 -36.08 7.52
CA ARG A 46 -14.63 -34.78 8.06
C ARG A 46 -14.54 -34.70 9.60
N ARG A 47 -14.62 -35.85 10.28
CA ARG A 47 -14.52 -35.92 11.76
C ARG A 47 -13.08 -36.02 12.27
N THR A 48 -12.11 -36.36 11.42
CA THR A 48 -10.77 -36.78 11.87
C THR A 48 -9.61 -35.87 11.44
N MET A 49 -9.73 -35.08 10.36
CA MET A 49 -8.68 -34.11 9.95
C MET A 49 -9.04 -32.61 10.04
N PRO A 50 -10.29 -32.15 9.76
CA PRO A 50 -10.66 -30.71 9.79
C PRO A 50 -10.74 -30.08 11.19
N ALA A 51 -10.68 -30.88 12.26
CA ALA A 51 -10.75 -30.41 13.64
C ALA A 51 -9.44 -29.72 14.12
N LEU A 52 -8.35 -29.91 13.37
CA LEU A 52 -6.98 -29.52 13.76
C LEU A 52 -6.35 -28.43 12.87
N VAL A 53 -7.02 -28.03 11.78
CA VAL A 53 -6.46 -27.04 10.84
C VAL A 53 -7.40 -25.85 10.61
N THR A 54 -6.80 -24.66 10.59
CA THR A 54 -7.52 -23.41 10.28
C THR A 54 -7.77 -23.29 8.77
N VAL A 55 -8.68 -22.42 8.36
CA VAL A 55 -8.93 -22.09 6.94
C VAL A 55 -7.62 -21.69 6.25
N ALA A 56 -6.77 -20.90 6.92
CA ALA A 56 -5.48 -20.51 6.37
C ALA A 56 -4.51 -21.69 6.18
N GLN A 57 -4.45 -22.63 7.13
CA GLN A 57 -3.62 -23.81 6.99
C GLN A 57 -4.14 -24.74 5.89
N ALA A 58 -5.46 -24.88 5.79
CA ALA A 58 -6.10 -25.68 4.77
C ALA A 58 -5.88 -25.10 3.36
N ALA A 59 -5.90 -23.78 3.21
CA ALA A 59 -5.52 -23.09 1.98
C ALA A 59 -4.10 -23.45 1.56
N ARG A 60 -3.12 -23.30 2.45
CA ARG A 60 -1.71 -23.61 2.16
C ARG A 60 -1.50 -25.06 1.76
N ILE A 61 -2.15 -26.01 2.46
CA ILE A 61 -2.10 -27.44 2.11
C ILE A 61 -2.70 -27.70 0.73
N GLY A 62 -3.75 -26.96 0.36
CA GLY A 62 -4.38 -27.02 -0.95
C GLY A 62 -3.67 -26.26 -2.06
N GLY A 63 -2.51 -25.65 -1.79
CA GLY A 63 -1.76 -24.82 -2.74
C GLY A 63 -2.41 -23.46 -3.03
N LEU A 64 -3.22 -22.95 -2.10
CA LEU A 64 -3.96 -21.69 -2.23
C LEU A 64 -3.45 -20.64 -1.24
N GLU A 65 -3.57 -19.38 -1.62
CA GLU A 65 -3.37 -18.26 -0.70
C GLU A 65 -4.52 -18.21 0.34
N PRO A 66 -4.20 -18.15 1.66
CA PRO A 66 -5.19 -18.11 2.74
C PRO A 66 -6.28 -17.06 2.56
N GLU A 67 -5.88 -15.86 2.16
CA GLU A 67 -6.73 -14.70 2.02
C GLU A 67 -7.71 -14.89 0.85
N GLU A 68 -7.26 -15.47 -0.26
CA GLU A 68 -8.10 -15.79 -1.43
C GLU A 68 -9.17 -16.82 -1.09
N LEU A 69 -8.79 -17.87 -0.36
CA LEU A 69 -9.75 -18.87 0.07
C LEU A 69 -10.82 -18.25 0.99
N VAL A 70 -10.41 -17.41 1.94
CA VAL A 70 -11.33 -16.72 2.86
C VAL A 70 -12.28 -15.79 2.11
N ALA A 71 -11.78 -15.02 1.14
CA ALA A 71 -12.63 -14.14 0.34
C ALA A 71 -13.63 -14.93 -0.51
N ARG A 72 -13.22 -16.05 -1.10
CA ARG A 72 -14.10 -16.93 -1.86
C ARG A 72 -15.21 -17.52 -0.98
N LEU A 73 -14.89 -17.93 0.24
CA LEU A 73 -15.87 -18.45 1.20
C LEU A 73 -16.86 -17.37 1.66
N ASN A 74 -16.38 -16.16 1.95
CA ASN A 74 -17.25 -15.04 2.34
C ASN A 74 -18.19 -14.61 1.21
N ARG A 75 -17.68 -14.58 -0.03
CA ARG A 75 -18.51 -14.31 -1.21
C ARG A 75 -19.67 -15.30 -1.35
N ALA A 76 -19.42 -16.58 -1.08
CA ALA A 76 -20.46 -17.61 -1.12
C ALA A 76 -21.51 -17.47 -0.01
N LEU A 77 -21.20 -16.77 1.09
CA LEU A 77 -22.15 -16.44 2.16
C LEU A 77 -23.02 -15.21 1.84
N GLY A 78 -22.89 -14.62 0.65
CA GLY A 78 -23.52 -13.33 0.33
C GLY A 78 -22.95 -12.18 1.17
N LYS A 79 -21.85 -12.43 1.88
CA LYS A 79 -21.07 -11.40 2.57
C LYS A 79 -20.09 -10.87 1.53
N GLU A 80 -20.46 -9.77 0.89
CA GLU A 80 -19.54 -9.01 0.05
C GLU A 80 -18.42 -8.43 0.93
N GLY A 81 -17.44 -9.26 1.21
CA GLY A 81 -16.07 -8.81 1.37
C GLY A 81 -15.47 -8.75 -0.02
N ALA A 82 -14.94 -7.58 -0.39
CA ALA A 82 -14.12 -7.39 -1.57
C ALA A 82 -13.16 -8.59 -1.81
N PRO A 83 -12.73 -8.86 -3.06
CA PRO A 83 -11.58 -9.76 -3.30
C PRO A 83 -10.44 -9.42 -2.31
N PRO A 84 -9.57 -10.38 -1.93
CA PRO A 84 -8.39 -10.04 -1.16
C PRO A 84 -7.45 -9.28 -2.10
N GLY A 85 -7.67 -7.98 -2.09
CA GLY A 85 -7.36 -7.07 -3.17
C GLY A 85 -8.15 -5.78 -2.99
N GLY A 86 -8.26 -5.26 -1.76
CA GLY A 86 -8.89 -3.95 -1.59
C GLY A 86 -9.15 -3.56 -0.14
N GLY A 87 -8.45 -2.53 0.34
CA GLY A 87 -8.71 -1.83 1.60
C GLY A 87 -7.42 -1.48 2.36
N GLY A 88 -6.66 -0.43 2.04
CA GLY A 88 -6.86 0.63 1.05
C GLY A 88 -6.22 0.31 -0.30
N GLY A 89 -6.98 0.53 -1.38
CA GLY A 89 -6.56 0.19 -2.74
C GLY A 89 -5.43 1.09 -3.24
N ALA A 90 -4.40 0.49 -3.83
CA ALA A 90 -3.71 1.17 -4.92
C ALA A 90 -4.69 1.16 -6.10
N GLU A 91 -5.06 2.33 -6.58
CA GLU A 91 -5.94 2.48 -7.74
C GLU A 91 -5.18 2.19 -9.03
N SER A 92 -5.90 2.03 -10.15
CA SER A 92 -5.26 1.99 -11.47
C SER A 92 -4.45 3.26 -11.67
N LEU A 93 -3.25 3.12 -12.22
CA LEU A 93 -2.36 4.24 -12.53
C LEU A 93 -2.41 4.61 -14.02
N LEU A 94 -3.20 3.90 -14.82
CA LEU A 94 -3.40 4.23 -16.23
C LEU A 94 -4.09 5.59 -16.37
N GLY A 95 -3.58 6.39 -17.31
CA GLY A 95 -4.11 7.73 -17.57
C GLY A 95 -3.67 8.79 -16.55
N THR A 96 -2.88 8.43 -15.54
CA THR A 96 -2.23 9.42 -14.66
C THR A 96 -1.10 10.13 -15.42
N PRO A 97 -0.87 11.43 -15.18
CA PRO A 97 0.21 12.16 -15.85
C PRO A 97 1.58 11.53 -15.52
N PRO A 98 2.52 11.49 -16.48
CA PRO A 98 3.84 10.93 -16.25
C PRO A 98 4.55 11.73 -15.14
N PRO A 99 5.02 11.07 -14.07
CA PRO A 99 5.64 11.77 -12.96
C PRO A 99 7.07 12.21 -13.33
N PRO A 100 7.60 13.28 -12.70
CA PRO A 100 8.95 13.79 -13.01
C PRO A 100 10.06 12.73 -12.83
N TRP A 101 9.90 11.83 -11.85
CA TRP A 101 10.85 10.75 -11.59
C TRP A 101 10.89 9.69 -12.70
N LEU A 102 10.01 9.73 -13.70
CA LEU A 102 10.06 8.84 -14.86
C LEU A 102 11.36 9.02 -15.67
N ALA A 103 11.96 10.21 -15.60
CA ALA A 103 13.26 10.51 -16.20
C ALA A 103 14.45 9.87 -15.45
N ALA A 104 14.22 9.27 -14.27
CA ALA A 104 15.26 8.60 -13.50
C ALA A 104 15.94 7.47 -14.31
N PRO A 105 17.24 7.20 -14.04
CA PRO A 105 17.97 6.13 -14.69
C PRO A 105 17.30 4.76 -14.46
N VAL A 106 17.30 3.93 -15.50
CA VAL A 106 16.84 2.54 -15.40
C VAL A 106 17.91 1.73 -14.70
N GLY A 107 17.66 1.37 -13.44
CA GLY A 107 18.54 0.50 -12.67
C GLY A 107 18.36 -0.97 -13.06
N PHE A 108 17.15 -1.35 -13.46
CA PHE A 108 16.85 -2.70 -13.91
C PHE A 108 15.69 -2.70 -14.91
N HIS A 109 15.79 -3.53 -15.95
CA HIS A 109 14.71 -3.76 -16.92
C HIS A 109 14.38 -5.25 -16.93
N LEU A 110 13.12 -5.57 -16.63
CA LEU A 110 12.63 -6.94 -16.58
C LEU A 110 11.41 -7.10 -17.51
N ASP A 111 11.51 -8.02 -18.47
CA ASP A 111 10.37 -8.49 -19.25
C ASP A 111 9.86 -9.81 -18.67
N VAL A 112 8.60 -9.82 -18.23
CA VAL A 112 7.95 -11.02 -17.68
C VAL A 112 6.87 -11.57 -18.60
N ARG A 113 6.62 -10.96 -19.76
CA ARG A 113 5.60 -11.42 -20.72
C ARG A 113 5.86 -12.85 -21.17
N PRO A 114 7.09 -13.27 -21.53
CA PRO A 114 7.33 -14.68 -21.93
C PRO A 114 7.04 -15.67 -20.80
N ILE A 115 7.28 -15.30 -19.53
CA ILE A 115 7.00 -16.15 -18.37
C ILE A 115 5.49 -16.33 -18.22
N LEU A 116 4.74 -15.23 -18.31
CA LEU A 116 3.28 -15.25 -18.20
C LEU A 116 2.61 -15.96 -19.38
N GLU A 117 3.14 -15.80 -20.60
CA GLU A 117 2.64 -16.52 -21.79
C GLU A 117 2.86 -18.03 -21.68
N ALA A 118 3.95 -18.46 -21.04
CA ALA A 118 4.21 -19.86 -20.73
C ALA A 118 3.42 -20.39 -19.51
N GLY A 119 2.58 -19.56 -18.88
CA GLY A 119 1.82 -19.91 -17.67
C GLY A 119 2.66 -19.95 -16.38
N GLY A 120 3.86 -19.38 -16.40
CA GLY A 120 4.77 -19.31 -15.25
C GLY A 120 4.49 -18.13 -14.31
N GLU A 121 5.15 -18.16 -13.15
CA GLU A 121 5.00 -17.18 -12.06
C GLU A 121 6.22 -16.24 -12.03
N PRO A 122 6.08 -14.93 -12.30
CA PRO A 122 7.22 -14.00 -12.36
C PRO A 122 7.50 -13.23 -11.06
N PHE A 123 6.67 -13.32 -10.03
CA PHE A 123 6.73 -12.48 -8.83
C PHE A 123 8.05 -12.57 -8.10
N SER A 124 8.59 -13.78 -7.94
CA SER A 124 9.91 -13.96 -7.31
C SER A 124 11.03 -13.26 -8.10
N ARG A 125 10.93 -13.25 -9.43
CA ARG A 125 11.88 -12.58 -10.32
C ARG A 125 11.74 -11.06 -10.27
N ILE A 126 10.50 -10.56 -10.17
CA ILE A 126 10.19 -9.15 -9.98
C ILE A 126 10.76 -8.64 -8.65
N LEU A 127 10.58 -9.39 -7.56
CA LEU A 127 11.13 -9.03 -6.25
C LEU A 127 12.66 -9.06 -6.24
N ALA A 128 13.29 -10.02 -6.93
CA ALA A 128 14.73 -10.04 -7.10
C ALA A 128 15.22 -8.80 -7.86
N ALA A 129 14.59 -8.47 -9.01
CA ALA A 129 14.92 -7.28 -9.78
C ALA A 129 14.73 -5.98 -8.97
N ALA A 130 13.66 -5.87 -8.17
CA ALA A 130 13.42 -4.71 -7.31
C ALA A 130 14.45 -4.53 -6.18
N ARG A 131 15.14 -5.60 -5.78
CA ARG A 131 16.24 -5.52 -4.80
C ARG A 131 17.53 -4.99 -5.41
N GLU A 132 17.77 -5.25 -6.69
CA GLU A 132 18.93 -4.75 -7.44
C GLU A 132 18.85 -3.26 -7.77
N VAL A 133 17.63 -2.72 -7.87
CA VAL A 133 17.39 -1.30 -8.18
C VAL A 133 17.86 -0.45 -7.01
N LYS A 134 18.79 0.48 -7.25
CA LYS A 134 19.31 1.38 -6.22
C LYS A 134 18.35 2.56 -6.01
N PRO A 135 18.41 3.23 -4.84
CA PRO A 135 17.62 4.43 -4.66
C PRO A 135 18.01 5.51 -5.68
N GLY A 136 17.01 6.21 -6.23
CA GLY A 136 17.22 7.14 -7.35
C GLY A 136 17.14 6.49 -8.74
N GLU A 137 17.08 5.17 -8.82
CA GLU A 137 16.86 4.42 -10.06
C GLU A 137 15.43 3.89 -10.14
N ARG A 138 15.03 3.46 -11.34
CA ARG A 138 13.76 2.78 -11.58
C ARG A 138 13.91 1.37 -12.14
N LEU A 139 12.99 0.51 -11.72
CA LEU A 139 12.68 -0.75 -12.38
C LEU A 139 11.69 -0.48 -13.52
N VAL A 140 12.00 -0.99 -14.71
CA VAL A 140 11.04 -1.08 -15.82
C VAL A 140 10.56 -2.52 -15.90
N LEU A 141 9.24 -2.71 -15.84
CA LEU A 141 8.59 -4.01 -15.93
C LEU A 141 7.68 -4.06 -17.15
N GLU A 142 8.00 -4.95 -18.10
CA GLU A 142 7.11 -5.26 -19.23
C GLU A 142 6.20 -6.44 -18.84
N VAL A 143 4.89 -6.24 -18.88
CA VAL A 143 3.88 -7.19 -18.37
C VAL A 143 2.63 -7.23 -19.27
N LEU A 144 1.87 -8.32 -19.22
CA LEU A 144 0.71 -8.54 -20.11
C LEU A 144 -0.56 -7.77 -19.70
N PHE A 145 -0.62 -7.31 -18.45
CA PHE A 145 -1.75 -6.62 -17.84
C PHE A 145 -1.25 -5.63 -16.78
N GLU A 146 -2.09 -4.66 -16.39
CA GLU A 146 -1.72 -3.70 -15.36
C GLU A 146 -1.44 -4.38 -14.01
N PRO A 147 -0.25 -4.21 -13.40
CA PRO A 147 0.12 -4.95 -12.21
C PRO A 147 -0.36 -4.26 -10.93
N ILE A 148 -1.68 -4.01 -10.82
CA ILE A 148 -2.30 -3.29 -9.69
C ILE A 148 -1.86 -3.83 -8.32
N PRO A 149 -1.83 -5.15 -8.06
CA PRO A 149 -1.40 -5.67 -6.76
C PRO A 149 0.06 -5.33 -6.43
N LEU A 150 0.90 -5.20 -7.46
CA LEU A 150 2.34 -4.98 -7.33
C LEU A 150 2.67 -3.57 -6.85
N TYR A 151 1.84 -2.57 -7.20
CA TYR A 151 2.00 -1.19 -6.74
C TYR A 151 2.11 -1.13 -5.22
N ARG A 152 1.21 -1.82 -4.52
CA ARG A 152 1.21 -1.87 -3.04
C ARG A 152 2.40 -2.66 -2.48
N VAL A 153 2.75 -3.78 -3.11
CA VAL A 153 3.86 -4.64 -2.66
C VAL A 153 5.18 -3.88 -2.72
N LEU A 154 5.43 -3.16 -3.81
CA LEU A 154 6.66 -2.39 -3.99
C LEU A 154 6.60 -1.05 -3.25
N ALA A 155 5.42 -0.44 -3.05
CA ALA A 155 5.26 0.73 -2.20
C ALA A 155 5.74 0.47 -0.76
N LYS A 156 5.44 -0.71 -0.19
CA LYS A 156 5.97 -1.12 1.13
C LYS A 156 7.50 -1.23 1.17
N GLN A 157 8.15 -1.32 0.01
CA GLN A 157 9.61 -1.41 -0.15
C GLN A 157 10.22 -0.06 -0.56
N GLY A 158 9.44 1.03 -0.50
CA GLY A 158 9.89 2.38 -0.82
C GLY A 158 9.83 2.73 -2.30
N PHE A 159 8.99 2.07 -3.09
CA PHE A 159 8.81 2.40 -4.50
C PHE A 159 7.60 3.29 -4.77
N LEU A 160 7.76 4.23 -5.70
CA LEU A 160 6.64 4.87 -6.39
C LEU A 160 6.36 4.11 -7.68
N ALA A 161 5.10 4.03 -8.09
CA ALA A 161 4.69 3.34 -9.30
C ALA A 161 4.02 4.30 -10.29
N TRP A 162 4.16 3.99 -11.58
CA TRP A 162 3.43 4.61 -12.69
C TRP A 162 3.35 3.59 -13.83
N CYS A 163 2.30 3.63 -14.64
CA CYS A 163 2.07 2.61 -15.65
C CYS A 163 1.50 3.22 -16.93
N GLU A 164 1.98 2.71 -18.06
CA GLU A 164 1.49 3.04 -19.40
C GLU A 164 1.07 1.77 -20.16
N LYS A 165 0.04 1.89 -21.00
CA LYS A 165 -0.36 0.84 -21.93
C LYS A 165 0.36 1.06 -23.26
N VAL A 166 1.22 0.12 -23.63
CA VAL A 166 2.06 0.18 -24.84
C VAL A 166 1.42 -0.56 -26.02
N GLY A 167 0.56 -1.54 -25.75
CA GLY A 167 -0.20 -2.30 -26.74
C GLY A 167 -1.40 -3.03 -26.13
N GLU A 168 -2.11 -3.86 -26.90
CA GLU A 168 -3.34 -4.52 -26.41
C GLU A 168 -3.11 -5.40 -25.18
N ARG A 169 -2.03 -6.19 -25.19
CA ARG A 169 -1.58 -7.08 -24.10
C ARG A 169 -0.16 -6.74 -23.66
N HIS A 170 0.18 -5.45 -23.70
CA HIS A 170 1.51 -4.99 -23.35
C HIS A 170 1.41 -3.70 -22.54
N TYR A 171 1.84 -3.81 -21.29
CA TYR A 171 1.89 -2.74 -20.32
C TYR A 171 3.34 -2.57 -19.85
N ARG A 172 3.72 -1.33 -19.63
CA ARG A 172 5.01 -0.98 -19.03
C ARG A 172 4.76 -0.29 -17.70
N ALA A 173 5.13 -0.99 -16.64
CA ALA A 173 5.08 -0.43 -15.29
C ALA A 173 6.48 0.04 -14.88
N HIS A 174 6.56 1.26 -14.37
CA HIS A 174 7.76 1.88 -13.85
C HIS A 174 7.68 1.94 -12.34
N PHE A 175 8.68 1.41 -11.65
CA PHE A 175 8.79 1.48 -10.20
C PHE A 175 10.06 2.23 -9.81
N TYR A 176 9.92 3.44 -9.29
CA TYR A 176 11.04 4.27 -8.84
C TYR A 176 11.36 4.01 -7.37
N ARG A 177 12.61 3.63 -7.06
CA ARG A 177 13.03 3.43 -5.67
C ARG A 177 13.36 4.77 -5.03
N GLN A 178 12.58 5.15 -4.03
CA GLN A 178 12.87 6.33 -3.23
C GLN A 178 14.16 6.11 -2.43
N GLY A 179 15.05 7.11 -2.46
CA GLY A 179 16.13 7.27 -1.49
C GLY A 179 15.61 7.20 -0.06
N MET A 180 16.12 6.25 0.74
CA MET A 180 16.25 6.54 2.18
C MET A 180 17.40 7.53 2.32
N GLY A 181 17.10 8.83 2.18
CA GLY A 181 18.05 9.91 2.38
C GLY A 181 19.08 10.04 1.25
N GLY A 182 18.77 10.94 0.33
CA GLY A 182 19.66 11.38 -0.73
C GLY A 182 18.94 12.47 -1.49
N GLU A 183 18.89 13.65 -0.88
CA GLU A 183 18.63 14.86 -1.63
C GLU A 183 19.60 14.92 -2.80
N GLU A 184 19.08 15.08 -4.01
CA GLU A 184 19.62 15.97 -5.03
C GLU A 184 18.76 15.81 -6.29
N GLY A 185 18.22 16.93 -6.78
CA GLY A 185 17.54 16.98 -8.07
C GLY A 185 16.25 17.78 -8.19
N LEU A 186 16.02 18.80 -7.35
CA LEU A 186 15.12 19.93 -7.62
C LEU A 186 15.43 21.01 -6.57
N ALA A 187 16.62 21.62 -6.63
CA ALA A 187 17.12 22.65 -5.70
C ALA A 187 16.31 22.76 -4.39
N LYS A 188 16.27 21.67 -3.61
CA LYS A 188 15.54 21.66 -2.34
C LYS A 188 16.46 22.38 -1.38
N ALA A 189 15.94 23.40 -0.69
CA ALA A 189 16.69 23.99 0.39
C ALA A 189 17.11 22.86 1.35
N PRO A 190 18.37 22.85 1.84
CA PRO A 190 19.01 21.71 2.51
C PRO A 190 18.13 21.03 3.57
N PRO A 191 18.29 19.74 3.83
CA PRO A 191 17.35 18.98 4.65
C PRO A 191 17.42 19.55 6.05
N LEU A 192 16.28 19.76 6.69
CA LEU A 192 16.26 20.20 8.07
C LEU A 192 16.82 19.07 8.93
N THR A 193 17.87 19.38 9.67
CA THR A 193 18.58 18.48 10.58
C THR A 193 17.89 18.42 11.94
N GLU A 194 18.32 17.51 12.83
CA GLU A 194 17.81 17.47 14.20
C GLU A 194 17.99 18.79 14.96
N ALA A 195 19.07 19.53 14.68
CA ALA A 195 19.33 20.85 15.27
C ALA A 195 18.31 21.92 14.84
N ASP A 196 17.75 21.78 13.63
CA ASP A 196 16.78 22.76 13.11
C ASP A 196 15.45 22.76 13.87
N TRP A 197 15.15 21.70 14.63
CA TRP A 197 13.95 21.61 15.46
C TRP A 197 14.03 22.45 16.73
N GLU A 198 15.23 22.90 17.13
CA GLU A 198 15.44 23.72 18.34
C GLU A 198 15.46 25.23 18.00
N GLU A 199 15.78 25.59 16.76
CA GLU A 199 15.90 26.98 16.31
C GLU A 199 14.70 27.45 15.47
N VAL A 200 13.53 27.48 16.09
CA VAL A 200 12.27 27.89 15.43
C VAL A 200 11.95 29.35 15.72
N GLN A 201 11.44 30.08 14.72
CA GLN A 201 11.08 31.49 14.85
C GLN A 201 9.59 31.67 15.15
N ALA A 202 8.75 30.71 14.75
CA ALA A 202 7.34 30.70 15.06
C ALA A 202 6.85 29.27 15.30
N GLU A 203 5.76 29.14 16.06
CA GLU A 203 5.09 27.88 16.33
C GLU A 203 3.58 28.05 16.11
N VAL A 204 2.93 27.07 15.48
CA VAL A 204 1.49 27.04 15.25
C VAL A 204 0.93 25.66 15.59
N THR A 205 -0.20 25.62 16.29
CA THR A 205 -0.92 24.39 16.59
C THR A 205 -2.23 24.34 15.82
N ILE A 206 -2.47 23.22 15.15
CA ILE A 206 -3.70 22.93 14.42
C ILE A 206 -4.60 22.07 15.29
N GLU A 207 -5.72 22.66 15.69
CA GLU A 207 -6.76 21.97 16.45
C GLU A 207 -7.49 20.92 15.60
N GLU A 208 -7.99 19.87 16.24
CA GLU A 208 -8.68 18.75 15.57
C GLU A 208 -10.03 19.16 14.95
N ASN A 209 -10.68 20.18 15.51
CA ASN A 209 -11.98 20.69 15.10
C ASN A 209 -11.94 21.54 13.81
N LEU A 210 -10.76 21.80 13.24
CA LEU A 210 -10.63 22.64 12.06
C LEU A 210 -10.94 21.86 10.77
N GLU A 211 -12.03 22.22 10.11
CA GLU A 211 -12.41 21.66 8.82
C GLU A 211 -11.52 22.17 7.67
N PRO A 212 -11.18 21.32 6.67
CA PRO A 212 -10.49 21.78 5.47
C PRO A 212 -11.25 22.93 4.77
N PRO A 213 -10.57 24.00 4.30
CA PRO A 213 -9.12 24.21 4.19
C PRO A 213 -8.48 24.96 5.37
N LEU A 214 -9.20 25.21 6.48
CA LEU A 214 -8.75 26.08 7.58
C LEU A 214 -7.41 25.68 8.21
N PRO A 215 -7.10 24.38 8.45
CA PRO A 215 -5.79 23.96 8.92
C PRO A 215 -4.64 24.45 8.04
N MET A 216 -4.82 24.34 6.72
CA MET A 216 -3.82 24.72 5.75
C MET A 216 -3.64 26.24 5.73
N MET A 217 -4.75 26.99 5.74
CA MET A 217 -4.70 28.46 5.74
C MET A 217 -3.97 29.01 6.97
N ARG A 218 -4.19 28.43 8.15
CA ARG A 218 -3.47 28.80 9.39
C ARG A 218 -1.97 28.62 9.27
N VAL A 219 -1.51 27.50 8.71
CA VAL A 219 -0.08 27.25 8.52
C VAL A 219 0.52 28.21 7.49
N LEU A 220 -0.16 28.42 6.36
CA LEU A 220 0.33 29.32 5.31
C LEU A 220 0.36 30.78 5.77
N GLU A 221 -0.61 31.23 6.57
CA GLU A 221 -0.62 32.57 7.16
C GLU A 221 0.56 32.76 8.13
N ALA A 222 0.81 31.78 9.00
CA ALA A 222 1.96 31.80 9.90
C ALA A 222 3.29 31.73 9.13
N LEU A 223 3.34 31.04 7.99
CA LEU A 223 4.51 30.99 7.13
C LEU A 223 4.70 32.29 6.35
N ALA A 224 3.61 32.96 5.95
CA ALA A 224 3.66 34.21 5.21
C ALA A 224 4.29 35.36 6.03
N SER A 225 4.15 35.34 7.36
CA SER A 225 4.74 36.36 8.25
C SER A 225 6.25 36.19 8.50
N LEU A 226 6.82 35.03 8.18
CA LEU A 226 8.26 34.75 8.33
C LEU A 226 9.10 35.36 7.22
N LYS A 227 10.39 35.56 7.47
CA LYS A 227 11.39 35.91 6.44
C LYS A 227 11.91 34.65 5.74
N PRO A 228 12.38 34.75 4.48
CA PRO A 228 13.06 33.64 3.82
C PRO A 228 14.19 33.09 4.70
N GLY A 229 14.24 31.76 4.86
CA GLY A 229 15.18 31.06 5.73
C GLY A 229 14.72 30.85 7.17
N GLU A 230 13.67 31.55 7.64
CA GLU A 230 13.10 31.33 8.98
C GLU A 230 12.23 30.07 9.02
N LYS A 231 12.14 29.47 10.21
CA LYS A 231 11.57 28.16 10.50
C LYS A 231 10.27 28.29 11.31
N LEU A 232 9.22 27.64 10.83
CA LEU A 232 7.91 27.49 11.49
C LEU A 232 7.76 26.05 11.99
N LEU A 233 7.47 25.88 13.27
CA LEU A 233 7.07 24.61 13.84
C LEU A 233 5.55 24.47 13.85
N VAL A 234 5.04 23.40 13.25
CA VAL A 234 3.62 23.11 13.15
C VAL A 234 3.30 21.85 13.95
N HIS A 235 2.35 21.96 14.87
CA HIS A 235 1.77 20.83 15.59
C HIS A 235 0.45 20.47 14.93
N HIS A 236 0.37 19.30 14.31
CA HIS A 236 -0.79 18.87 13.55
C HIS A 236 -1.35 17.55 14.08
N VAL A 237 -2.67 17.40 14.04
CA VAL A 237 -3.35 16.16 14.45
C VAL A 237 -3.21 14.99 13.46
N ARG A 238 -2.77 15.24 12.23
CA ARG A 238 -2.66 14.23 11.16
C ARG A 238 -1.69 14.72 10.08
N ARG A 239 -1.25 13.82 9.19
CA ARG A 239 -0.35 14.19 8.09
C ARG A 239 -1.08 15.08 7.06
N PRO A 240 -0.67 16.34 6.85
CA PRO A 240 -1.40 17.27 5.99
C PRO A 240 -0.92 17.18 4.54
N VAL A 241 -1.29 16.12 3.83
CA VAL A 241 -0.77 15.80 2.49
C VAL A 241 -0.88 16.95 1.47
N HIS A 242 -1.98 17.70 1.47
CA HIS A 242 -2.18 18.84 0.57
C HIS A 242 -1.28 20.04 0.89
N LEU A 243 -1.03 20.29 2.18
CA LEU A 243 -0.08 21.32 2.60
C LEU A 243 1.33 20.93 2.17
N LEU A 244 1.73 19.67 2.35
CA LEU A 244 3.06 19.20 1.96
C LEU A 244 3.30 19.39 0.46
N ALA A 245 2.34 19.02 -0.40
CA ALA A 245 2.43 19.24 -1.84
C ALA A 245 2.62 20.72 -2.18
N ARG A 246 1.85 21.60 -1.54
CA ARG A 246 1.93 23.04 -1.75
C ARG A 246 3.27 23.64 -1.28
N LEU A 247 3.80 23.18 -0.16
CA LEU A 247 5.12 23.61 0.32
C LEU A 247 6.22 23.24 -0.68
N GLU A 248 6.12 22.07 -1.33
CA GLU A 248 7.07 21.68 -2.38
C GLU A 248 6.94 22.54 -3.63
N GLU A 249 5.70 22.83 -4.07
CA GLU A 249 5.42 23.72 -5.20
C GLU A 249 5.96 25.15 -4.96
N GLU A 250 5.83 25.65 -3.72
CA GLU A 250 6.28 27.00 -3.32
C GLU A 250 7.77 27.01 -2.88
N GLY A 251 8.51 25.91 -3.06
CA GLY A 251 9.96 25.85 -2.80
C GLY A 251 10.35 25.91 -1.31
N HIS A 252 9.42 25.62 -0.41
CA HIS A 252 9.65 25.60 1.03
C HIS A 252 10.20 24.23 1.47
N ALA A 253 11.30 24.23 2.23
CA ALA A 253 11.81 22.98 2.81
C ALA A 253 10.97 22.59 4.03
N TYR A 254 10.73 21.30 4.22
CA TYR A 254 10.04 20.83 5.41
C TYR A 254 10.58 19.48 5.90
N ALA A 255 10.37 19.20 7.19
CA ALA A 255 10.62 17.91 7.81
C ALA A 255 9.43 17.50 8.67
N LEU A 256 9.14 16.19 8.72
CA LEU A 256 7.98 15.65 9.42
C LEU A 256 8.40 14.60 10.44
N LYS A 257 7.86 14.71 11.66
CA LYS A 257 7.99 13.71 12.73
C LYS A 257 6.60 13.20 13.09
N ASP A 258 6.35 11.91 12.82
CA ASP A 258 5.16 11.22 13.27
C ASP A 258 5.39 10.74 14.72
N LEU A 259 4.61 11.29 15.66
CA LEU A 259 4.72 10.99 17.10
C LEU A 259 3.62 10.04 17.58
N GLY A 260 2.87 9.44 16.65
CA GLY A 260 1.78 8.53 16.96
C GLY A 260 0.38 9.12 16.71
N PRO A 261 -0.68 8.42 17.15
CA PRO A 261 -2.07 8.76 16.81
C PRO A 261 -2.42 10.20 17.21
N GLY A 262 -2.90 10.99 16.25
CA GLY A 262 -3.32 12.37 16.52
C GLY A 262 -2.18 13.37 16.70
N ARG A 263 -0.91 12.99 16.45
CA ARG A 263 0.25 13.82 16.79
C ARG A 263 1.34 13.77 15.73
N VAL A 264 1.39 14.81 14.92
CA VAL A 264 2.40 15.03 13.88
C VAL A 264 3.07 16.37 14.14
N LYS A 265 4.40 16.42 14.09
CA LYS A 265 5.15 17.68 14.03
C LYS A 265 5.65 17.88 12.61
N LEU A 266 5.47 19.10 12.09
CA LEU A 266 5.94 19.52 10.78
C LEU A 266 6.79 20.78 10.97
N LEU A 267 8.07 20.70 10.65
CA LEU A 267 8.97 21.83 10.63
C LEU A 267 9.04 22.34 9.20
N ILE A 268 8.83 23.64 8.98
CA ILE A 268 8.83 24.27 7.66
C ILE A 268 9.84 25.40 7.67
N ARG A 269 10.80 25.40 6.75
CA ARG A 269 11.67 26.54 6.50
C ARG A 269 11.18 27.29 5.28
N LYS A 270 10.89 28.58 5.45
CA LYS A 270 10.41 29.44 4.38
C LYS A 270 11.44 29.54 3.26
N GLY A 271 11.00 29.17 2.05
CA GLY A 271 11.71 29.41 0.80
C GLY A 271 11.65 30.88 0.37
N GLY A 272 12.56 31.28 -0.51
CA GLY A 272 12.64 32.64 -1.06
C GLY A 272 11.77 32.84 -2.28
#